data_AF-A0A0F8WTT8-F1
#
_entry.id   AF-A0A0F8WTT8-F1
#
_cell.length_a   1.000
_cell.length_b   1.000
_cell.length_c   1.000
_cell.angle_alpha   90.00
_cell.angle_beta   90.00
_cell.angle_gamma   90.00
#
_symmetry.space_group_name_H-M   'P 1'
#
loop_
_entity.id
_entity.type
_entity.pdbx_description
1 polymer ?
#
loop_
_entity_poly.entity_id
_entity_poly.type
_entity_poly.pdbx_seq_one_letter_code
_entity_poly.pdbx_strand_id
1 'polypeptide(L)'
;MSLFDTVKKVRSQLKLLDRYDMILVKWEDIVSDSSWVSNEGIEDATTAICYSIGFLMQVEETRIKLSYCYDFNAESGSVEVIPIGCMLSIVRLEEENE
;
A
#
# COMPACT_ATOMS: atom_id res chain seq x y z
N MET A 1 -11.15 4.58 13.52
CA MET A 1 -9.86 4.01 13.92
C MET A 1 -8.78 4.90 13.36
N SER A 2 -7.85 5.37 14.18
CA SER A 2 -6.80 6.29 13.72
C SER A 2 -5.69 5.54 12.98
N LEU A 3 -4.91 6.24 12.14
CA LEU A 3 -3.71 5.71 11.50
C LEU A 3 -2.77 5.05 12.52
N PHE A 4 -2.65 5.68 13.69
CA PHE A 4 -1.83 5.22 14.79
C PHE A 4 -2.30 3.88 15.37
N ASP A 5 -3.62 3.70 15.54
CA ASP A 5 -4.21 2.43 15.99
C ASP A 5 -3.94 1.30 14.99
N THR A 6 -4.02 1.60 13.69
CA THR A 6 -3.72 0.63 12.62
C THR A 6 -2.25 0.23 12.62
N VAL A 7 -1.32 1.19 12.76
CA VAL A 7 0.12 0.93 12.87
C VAL A 7 0.44 0.04 14.07
N LYS A 8 -0.07 0.38 15.26
CA LYS A 8 0.11 -0.43 16.48
C LYS A 8 -0.42 -1.86 16.30
N LYS A 9 -1.61 -2.01 15.72
CA LYS A 9 -2.20 -3.32 15.43
C LYS A 9 -1.31 -4.17 14.52
N VAL A 10 -0.88 -3.64 13.38
CA VAL A 10 -0.05 -4.37 12.41
C VAL A 10 1.30 -4.78 13.01
N ARG A 11 1.98 -3.87 13.73
CA ARG A 11 3.26 -4.19 14.39
C ARG A 11 3.10 -5.28 15.46
N SER A 12 2.07 -5.20 16.30
CA SER A 12 1.83 -6.18 17.38
C SER A 12 1.64 -7.62 16.88
N GLN A 13 1.18 -7.81 15.64
CA GLN A 13 0.93 -9.13 15.08
C GLN A 13 2.20 -9.84 14.60
N LEU A 14 3.34 -9.14 14.41
CA LEU A 14 4.51 -9.68 13.70
C LEU A 14 5.86 -9.18 14.24
N LYS A 15 6.29 -9.72 15.38
CA LYS A 15 7.65 -9.53 15.94
C LYS A 15 8.79 -9.86 14.98
N LEU A 16 8.54 -10.64 13.93
CA LEU A 16 9.55 -11.02 12.93
C LEU A 16 9.84 -9.92 11.90
N LEU A 17 8.95 -8.92 11.78
CA LEU A 17 9.06 -7.85 10.80
C LEU A 17 9.64 -6.55 11.35
N ASP A 18 10.04 -6.51 12.63
CA ASP A 18 10.72 -5.36 13.26
C ASP A 18 12.01 -4.94 12.54
N ARG A 19 12.55 -5.79 11.65
CA ARG A 19 13.72 -5.48 10.81
C ARG A 19 13.39 -4.76 9.51
N TYR A 20 12.11 -4.64 9.15
CA TYR A 20 11.66 -4.01 7.92
C TYR A 20 11.00 -2.68 8.22
N ASP A 21 11.16 -1.75 7.28
CA ASP A 21 10.55 -0.44 7.40
C ASP A 21 9.06 -0.52 7.17
N MET A 22 8.28 -0.14 8.18
CA MET A 22 6.88 0.12 7.97
C MET A 22 6.72 1.46 7.24
N ILE A 23 5.97 1.46 6.15
CA ILE A 23 5.76 2.64 5.32
C ILE A 23 4.28 2.84 5.02
N LEU A 24 3.92 4.09 4.75
CA LEU A 24 2.67 4.49 4.10
C LEU A 24 2.99 4.94 2.68
N VAL A 25 2.33 4.35 1.69
CA VAL A 25 2.47 4.70 0.28
C VAL A 25 1.14 5.25 -0.23
N LYS A 26 1.19 6.42 -0.85
CA LYS A 26 0.10 6.99 -1.65
C LYS A 26 0.43 6.77 -3.12
N TRP A 27 -0.51 6.20 -3.88
CA TRP A 27 -0.28 5.85 -5.28
C TRP A 27 -1.58 5.90 -6.08
N GLU A 28 -1.45 5.96 -7.41
CA GLU A 28 -2.57 5.89 -8.34
C GLU A 28 -2.70 4.47 -8.85
N ASP A 29 -3.91 3.91 -8.72
CA ASP A 29 -4.26 2.61 -9.29
C ASP A 29 -5.38 2.75 -10.31
N ILE A 30 -5.42 1.81 -11.23
CA ILE A 30 -6.47 1.72 -12.23
C ILE A 30 -7.73 1.13 -11.58
N VAL A 31 -8.87 1.81 -11.75
CA VAL A 31 -10.15 1.29 -11.24
C VAL A 31 -10.70 0.30 -12.26
N SER A 32 -10.73 -0.98 -11.90
CA SER A 32 -11.40 -1.97 -12.75
C SER A 32 -12.86 -1.60 -12.92
N ASP A 33 -13.23 -1.16 -14.12
CA ASP A 33 -14.60 -0.85 -14.50
C ASP A 33 -14.94 -1.46 -15.86
N SER A 34 -16.23 -1.48 -16.19
CA SER A 34 -16.72 -2.04 -17.46
C SER A 34 -16.49 -1.12 -18.67
N SER A 35 -15.98 0.10 -18.48
CA SER A 35 -15.74 1.09 -19.55
C SER A 35 -14.46 0.80 -20.34
N TRP A 36 -13.59 -0.10 -19.85
CA TRP A 36 -12.35 -0.51 -20.51
C TRP A 36 -12.54 -1.37 -21.76
N VAL A 37 -13.77 -1.46 -22.27
CA VAL A 37 -14.15 -2.24 -23.46
C VAL A 37 -13.90 -1.50 -24.77
N SER A 38 -13.55 -0.20 -24.73
CA SER A 38 -13.18 0.60 -25.90
C SER A 38 -12.03 1.56 -25.58
N ASN A 39 -11.26 1.94 -26.61
CA ASN A 39 -10.18 2.93 -26.46
C ASN A 39 -10.71 4.27 -25.95
N GLU A 40 -11.88 4.70 -26.43
CA GLU A 40 -12.54 5.93 -25.94
C GLU A 40 -12.86 5.84 -24.44
N GLY A 41 -13.32 4.68 -23.95
CA GLY A 41 -13.58 4.48 -22.53
C GLY A 41 -12.32 4.42 -21.67
N ILE A 42 -11.18 4.02 -22.24
CA ILE A 42 -9.88 4.05 -21.56
C ILE A 42 -9.34 5.48 -21.44
N GLU A 43 -9.53 6.31 -22.48
CA GLU A 43 -9.09 7.72 -22.45
C GLU A 43 -9.82 8.54 -21.38
N ASP A 44 -11.09 8.22 -21.13
CA ASP A 44 -11.91 8.85 -20.10
C ASP A 44 -11.80 8.16 -18.71
N ALA A 45 -11.05 7.06 -18.60
CA ALA A 45 -10.91 6.31 -17.36
C ALA A 45 -10.13 7.11 -16.31
N THR A 46 -10.71 7.22 -15.11
CA THR A 46 -10.06 7.91 -13.98
C THR A 46 -9.30 6.91 -13.11
N THR A 47 -8.12 7.30 -12.62
CA THR A 47 -7.39 6.55 -11.60
C THR A 47 -8.00 6.78 -10.21
N ALA A 48 -7.82 5.80 -9.32
CA ALA A 48 -8.11 5.95 -7.90
C ALA A 48 -6.85 6.30 -7.13
N ILE A 49 -7.00 7.18 -6.14
CA ILE A 49 -5.96 7.45 -5.16
C ILE A 49 -6.02 6.38 -4.07
N CYS A 50 -4.99 5.55 -4.00
CA CYS A 50 -4.86 4.45 -3.07
C CYS A 50 -3.85 4.77 -1.96
N TYR A 51 -4.08 4.18 -0.78
CA TYR A 51 -3.17 4.26 0.36
C TYR A 51 -2.89 2.84 0.88
N SER A 52 -1.61 2.46 0.87
CA SER A 52 -1.17 1.15 1.36
C SER A 52 -0.22 1.33 2.54
N ILE A 53 -0.49 0.62 3.64
CA ILE A 53 0.39 0.55 4.82
C ILE A 53 0.92 -0.87 4.91
N GLY A 54 2.22 -1.03 5.03
CA GLY A 54 2.83 -2.35 5.15
C GLY A 54 4.33 -2.29 5.41
N PHE A 55 4.94 -3.45 5.56
CA PHE A 55 6.39 -3.58 5.70
C PHE A 55 7.05 -3.63 4.32
N LEU A 56 8.03 -2.76 4.09
CA LEU A 56 8.79 -2.68 2.86
C LEU A 56 9.75 -3.88 2.77
N MET A 57 9.38 -4.86 1.95
CA MET A 57 10.15 -6.11 1.81
C MET A 57 11.23 -6.02 0.74
N GLN A 58 10.94 -5.29 -0.34
CA GLN A 58 11.84 -5.20 -1.49
C GLN A 58 11.63 -3.89 -2.25
N VAL A 59 12.74 -3.33 -2.74
CA VAL A 59 12.78 -2.20 -3.67
C VAL A 59 13.55 -2.65 -4.91
N GLU A 60 12.92 -2.55 -6.07
CA GLU A 60 13.54 -2.74 -7.38
C GLU A 60 13.52 -1.40 -8.15
N GLU A 61 14.12 -1.36 -9.34
CA GLU A 61 14.16 -0.14 -10.16
C GLU A 61 12.78 0.37 -10.56
N THR A 62 11.81 -0.53 -10.75
CA THR A 62 10.49 -0.19 -11.32
C THR A 62 9.33 -0.38 -10.34
N ARG A 63 9.56 -0.99 -9.18
CA ARG A 63 8.48 -1.36 -8.23
C ARG A 63 8.99 -1.53 -6.80
N ILE A 64 8.07 -1.42 -5.86
CA ILE A 64 8.26 -1.82 -4.47
C ILE A 64 7.30 -2.96 -4.12
N LYS A 65 7.69 -3.76 -3.12
CA LYS A 65 6.86 -4.85 -2.59
C LYS A 65 6.61 -4.63 -1.11
N LEU A 66 5.33 -4.57 -0.73
CA LEU A 66 4.87 -4.51 0.65
C LEU A 66 4.32 -5.86 1.07
N SER A 67 4.54 -6.23 2.33
CA SER A 67 3.88 -7.36 2.96
C SER A 67 3.06 -6.89 4.15
N TYR A 68 1.98 -7.61 4.41
CA TYR A 68 1.05 -7.34 5.48
C TYR A 68 0.28 -6.03 5.29
N CYS A 69 -0.22 -5.82 4.07
CA CYS A 69 -1.21 -4.76 3.86
C CYS A 69 -2.50 -5.13 4.60
N TYR A 70 -2.88 -4.23 5.52
CA TYR A 70 -4.02 -4.43 6.40
C TYR A 70 -5.31 -4.04 5.66
N ASP A 71 -6.04 -5.02 5.17
CA ASP A 71 -7.42 -4.85 4.73
C ASP A 71 -8.35 -5.08 5.93
N PHE A 72 -9.19 -4.11 6.27
CA PHE A 72 -10.14 -4.22 7.38
C PHE A 72 -11.14 -5.38 7.20
N ASN A 73 -11.28 -5.91 5.98
CA ASN A 73 -12.21 -6.98 5.64
C ASN A 73 -11.53 -8.34 5.40
N ALA A 74 -10.20 -8.42 5.36
CA ALA A 74 -9.48 -9.67 5.12
C ALA A 74 -8.57 -10.02 6.30
N GLU A 75 -8.78 -11.19 6.92
CA GLU A 75 -8.00 -11.68 8.07
C GLU A 75 -6.55 -12.07 7.72
N SER A 76 -6.12 -11.93 6.46
CA SER A 76 -4.79 -12.30 6.00
C SER A 76 -4.03 -11.09 5.47
N GLY A 77 -2.79 -10.89 5.93
CA GLY A 77 -1.88 -9.91 5.35
C GLY A 77 -1.68 -10.17 3.86
N SER A 78 -2.05 -9.21 3.02
CA SER A 78 -1.80 -9.30 1.58
C SER A 78 -0.38 -8.85 1.25
N VAL A 79 0.07 -9.22 0.06
CA VAL A 79 1.29 -8.71 -0.56
C VAL A 79 0.88 -7.74 -1.63
N GLU A 80 1.36 -6.51 -1.54
CA GLU A 80 1.10 -5.45 -2.51
C GLU A 80 2.36 -5.19 -3.32
N VAL A 81 2.21 -5.06 -4.64
CA VAL A 81 3.33 -4.72 -5.54
C VAL A 81 2.98 -3.44 -6.26
N ILE A 82 3.67 -2.36 -5.90
CA ILE A 82 3.34 -1.01 -6.38
C ILE A 82 4.41 -0.56 -7.37
N PRO A 83 4.05 -0.26 -8.63
CA PRO A 83 4.99 0.33 -9.59
C PRO A 83 5.44 1.72 -9.14
N ILE A 84 6.74 1.99 -9.22
CA ILE A 84 7.30 3.27 -8.75
C ILE A 84 6.73 4.45 -9.54
N GLY A 85 6.47 4.28 -10.83
CA GLY A 85 5.88 5.30 -11.69
C GLY A 85 4.46 5.72 -11.30
N CYS A 86 3.77 4.92 -10.49
CA CYS A 86 2.42 5.19 -10.00
C CYS A 86 2.42 5.80 -8.59
N MET A 87 3.57 5.91 -7.93
CA MET A 87 3.64 6.41 -6.55
C MET A 87 3.61 7.94 -6.52
N LEU A 88 2.75 8.47 -5.67
CA LEU A 88 2.64 9.91 -5.40
C LEU A 88 3.50 10.32 -4.20
N SER A 89 3.57 9.49 -3.16
CA SER A 89 4.43 9.73 -2.01
C SER A 89 4.67 8.47 -1.18
N ILE A 90 5.81 8.43 -0.50
CA ILE A 90 6.20 7.39 0.47
C ILE A 90 6.64 8.04 1.77
N VAL A 91 6.14 7.55 2.90
CA VAL A 91 6.51 8.03 4.24
C VAL A 91 6.88 6.82 5.10
N ARG A 92 8.05 6.88 5.75
CA ARG A 92 8.46 5.88 6.75
C ARG A 92 7.73 6.16 8.06
N LEU A 93 7.14 5.13 8.65
CA LEU A 93 6.41 5.22 9.90
C LEU A 93 7.33 4.78 11.05
N GLU A 94 7.85 5.75 11.80
CA GLU A 94 8.63 5.51 13.02
C GLU A 94 7.69 5.27 14.22
N GLU A 95 8.19 4.54 15.22
CA GLU A 95 7.53 4.49 16.52
C GLU A 95 7.90 5.77 17.27
N GLU A 96 6.91 6.51 17.77
CA GLU A 96 7.19 7.48 18.84
C GLU A 96 7.60 6.66 20.07
N ASN A 97 8.86 6.79 20.47
CA ASN A 97 9.33 6.24 21.74
C ASN A 97 8.63 7.04 22.87
N GLU A 98 7.61 6.43 23.49
CA GLU A 98 7.06 6.89 24.78
C GLU A 98 8.07 6.71 25.92
#